data_AF-A0A1H2F3M6-F1
#
_entry.id   AF-A0A1H2F3M6-F1
#
_cell.length_a   1.000
_cell.length_b   1.000
_cell.length_c   1.000
_cell.angle_alpha   90.00
_cell.angle_beta   90.00
_cell.angle_gamma   90.00
#
_symmetry.space_group_name_H-M   'P 1'
#
loop_
_entity.id
_entity.type
_entity.pdbx_description
1 polymer ?
#
loop_
_entity_poly.entity_id
_entity_poly.type
_entity_poly.pdbx_seq_one_letter_code
_entity_poly.pdbx_strand_id
1 'polypeptide(L)'
;MNYIKPLYPYIIGCIILMFTTSFAEISVISGSIQLVLFGTIVLYPIWKTETLSYVDIGWPWGLVCIGLVTLFLGEGYSWRVWGIGALYILMGLRMGIGAIQFWLKGYIQKELPRYRYQRIRWERKGKTNIQAAMQIDALVQGLANVSYLALPAFIIASNPNPNISVFEVVGLLLWVASFILESIADKQKLGFLRRMKTEKLQNKVCEIGLWKYTRHPNYFAEWTIWNSLIIISIPSWLALRSSESLIIWVLLGLALLFVSIMMYNTLVYLTGAIPSEYYSLQKRPNYKSYTKRVNMFFPGFRNRK
;
A
#
# COMPACT_ATOMS: atom_id res chain seq x y z
N MET A 1 -15.54 -20.67 8.81
CA MET A 1 -15.93 -19.30 8.38
C MET A 1 -15.08 -18.14 8.96
N ASN A 2 -14.53 -18.22 10.18
CA ASN A 2 -13.84 -17.08 10.81
C ASN A 2 -12.53 -16.61 10.14
N TYR A 3 -11.89 -17.45 9.33
CA TYR A 3 -10.61 -17.13 8.70
C TYR A 3 -10.76 -16.43 7.35
N ILE A 4 -11.74 -16.83 6.54
CA ILE A 4 -11.88 -16.44 5.12
C ILE A 4 -12.65 -15.13 4.91
N LYS A 5 -13.42 -14.66 5.90
CA LYS A 5 -14.18 -13.39 5.81
C LYS A 5 -13.36 -12.20 5.30
N PRO A 6 -12.08 -12.00 5.68
CA PRO A 6 -11.25 -10.93 5.15
C PRO A 6 -11.02 -10.99 3.64
N LEU A 7 -11.17 -12.15 2.99
CA LEU A 7 -10.94 -12.30 1.54
C LEU A 7 -12.08 -11.72 0.70
N TYR A 8 -13.32 -11.71 1.22
CA TYR A 8 -14.51 -11.33 0.46
C TYR A 8 -14.43 -9.98 -0.26
N PRO A 9 -14.04 -8.85 0.37
CA PRO A 9 -13.97 -7.57 -0.34
C PRO A 9 -12.99 -7.59 -1.52
N TYR A 10 -11.91 -8.38 -1.42
CA TYR A 10 -10.90 -8.49 -2.47
C TYR A 10 -11.37 -9.38 -3.62
N ILE A 11 -12.05 -10.49 -3.29
CA ILE A 11 -12.68 -11.37 -4.30
C ILE A 11 -13.74 -10.59 -5.07
N ILE A 12 -14.56 -9.79 -4.39
CA ILE A 12 -15.54 -8.91 -5.04
C ILE A 12 -14.84 -7.92 -5.98
N GLY A 13 -13.71 -7.33 -5.56
CA GLY A 13 -12.90 -6.47 -6.42
C GLY A 13 -12.38 -7.19 -7.67
N CYS A 14 -11.88 -8.42 -7.54
CA CYS A 14 -11.47 -9.24 -8.69
C CYS A 14 -12.65 -9.54 -9.64
N ILE A 15 -13.81 -9.87 -9.08
CA ILE A 15 -15.03 -10.11 -9.86
C ILE A 15 -15.40 -8.83 -10.65
N ILE A 16 -15.44 -7.67 -10.00
CA ILE A 16 -15.75 -6.39 -10.68
C ILE A 16 -14.82 -6.17 -11.88
N LEU A 17 -13.52 -6.38 -11.71
CA LEU A 17 -12.53 -6.25 -12.78
C LEU A 17 -12.74 -7.27 -13.92
N MET A 18 -13.00 -8.54 -13.59
CA MET A 18 -13.23 -9.59 -14.59
C MET A 18 -14.54 -9.39 -15.38
N PHE A 19 -15.56 -8.79 -14.76
CA PHE A 19 -16.84 -8.52 -15.41
C PHE A 19 -16.90 -7.15 -16.11
N THR A 20 -15.81 -6.36 -16.05
CA THR A 20 -15.67 -5.14 -16.85
C THR A 20 -15.09 -5.50 -18.21
N THR A 21 -15.80 -5.18 -19.28
CA THR A 21 -15.39 -5.61 -20.63
C THR A 21 -14.01 -5.05 -21.01
N SER A 22 -13.72 -3.83 -20.60
CA SER A 22 -12.42 -3.19 -20.84
C SER A 22 -11.27 -3.78 -20.01
N PHE A 23 -11.52 -4.55 -18.94
CA PHE A 23 -10.48 -4.97 -17.99
C PHE A 23 -10.32 -6.47 -17.83
N ALA A 24 -11.19 -7.30 -18.41
CA ALA A 24 -11.18 -8.74 -18.17
C ALA A 24 -9.82 -9.39 -18.49
N GLU A 25 -9.28 -9.14 -19.68
CA GLU A 25 -8.01 -9.74 -20.14
C GLU A 25 -6.81 -9.28 -19.29
N ILE A 26 -6.62 -7.96 -19.18
CA ILE A 26 -5.52 -7.38 -18.38
C ILE A 26 -5.59 -7.83 -16.91
N SER A 27 -6.80 -8.03 -16.36
CA SER A 27 -7.00 -8.50 -14.99
C SER A 27 -6.65 -9.96 -14.80
N VAL A 28 -6.95 -10.83 -15.77
CA VAL A 28 -6.55 -12.25 -15.75
C VAL A 28 -5.03 -12.38 -15.84
N ILE A 29 -4.38 -11.62 -16.74
CA ILE A 29 -2.93 -11.65 -16.91
C ILE A 29 -2.24 -11.09 -15.66
N SER A 30 -2.65 -9.93 -15.17
CA SER A 30 -2.13 -9.36 -13.92
C SER A 30 -2.34 -10.30 -12.75
N GLY A 31 -3.54 -10.87 -12.61
CA GLY A 31 -3.87 -11.85 -11.58
C GLY A 31 -2.95 -13.07 -11.58
N SER A 32 -2.65 -13.59 -12.77
CA SER A 32 -1.74 -14.73 -12.94
C SER A 32 -0.31 -14.38 -12.53
N ILE A 33 0.18 -13.20 -12.91
CA ILE A 33 1.51 -12.71 -12.51
C ILE A 33 1.58 -12.53 -10.99
N GLN A 34 0.56 -11.92 -10.38
CA GLN A 34 0.50 -11.77 -8.93
C GLN A 34 0.43 -13.12 -8.21
N LEU A 35 -0.30 -14.10 -8.75
CA LEU A 35 -0.37 -15.44 -8.19
C LEU A 35 1.00 -16.12 -8.19
N VAL A 36 1.75 -16.01 -9.28
CA VAL A 36 3.13 -16.54 -9.36
C VAL A 36 4.02 -15.81 -8.35
N LEU A 37 3.98 -14.48 -8.32
CA LEU A 37 4.79 -13.67 -7.40
C LEU A 37 4.49 -14.01 -5.93
N PHE A 38 3.23 -13.94 -5.52
CA PHE A 38 2.84 -14.22 -4.14
C PHE A 38 3.01 -15.70 -3.80
N GLY A 39 2.71 -16.62 -4.72
CA GLY A 39 2.93 -18.05 -4.52
C GLY A 39 4.39 -18.37 -4.17
N THR A 40 5.32 -17.84 -4.97
CA THR A 40 6.75 -18.17 -4.87
C THR A 40 7.49 -17.34 -3.81
N ILE A 41 7.22 -16.03 -3.72
CA ILE A 41 7.98 -15.10 -2.85
C ILE A 41 7.33 -14.91 -1.48
N VAL A 42 6.04 -15.20 -1.33
CA VAL A 42 5.30 -14.92 -0.09
C VAL A 42 4.74 -16.19 0.54
N LEU A 43 3.81 -16.87 -0.10
CA LEU A 43 3.06 -17.99 0.47
C LEU A 43 3.95 -19.19 0.78
N TYR A 44 4.80 -19.60 -0.18
CA TYR A 44 5.74 -20.71 0.03
C TYR A 44 6.76 -20.41 1.15
N PRO A 45 7.46 -19.25 1.17
CA PRO A 45 8.33 -18.89 2.28
C PRO A 45 7.61 -18.82 3.63
N ILE A 46 6.40 -18.26 3.69
CA ILE A 46 5.61 -18.21 4.94
C ILE A 46 5.27 -19.62 5.42
N TRP A 47 4.88 -20.52 4.51
CA TRP A 47 4.54 -21.89 4.87
C TRP A 47 5.74 -22.61 5.48
N LYS A 48 6.94 -22.41 4.91
CA LYS A 48 8.18 -23.03 5.35
C LYS A 48 8.79 -22.41 6.61
N THR A 49 8.67 -21.10 6.80
CA THR A 49 9.41 -20.34 7.83
C THR A 49 8.53 -19.76 8.93
N GLU A 50 7.21 -19.87 8.78
CA GLU A 50 6.21 -19.28 9.70
C GLU A 50 6.41 -17.79 9.97
N THR A 51 6.97 -17.06 9.01
CA THR A 51 7.32 -15.65 9.15
C THR A 51 6.52 -14.80 8.16
N LEU A 52 5.56 -14.01 8.65
CA LEU A 52 4.70 -13.20 7.78
C LEU A 52 5.42 -12.02 7.08
N SER A 53 6.66 -11.70 7.50
CA SER A 53 7.43 -10.57 6.96
C SER A 53 7.71 -10.63 5.45
N TYR A 54 7.66 -11.81 4.82
CA TYR A 54 7.89 -11.94 3.37
C TYR A 54 6.88 -11.16 2.53
N VAL A 55 5.70 -10.82 3.08
CA VAL A 55 4.74 -9.98 2.38
C VAL A 55 5.28 -8.57 2.08
N ASP A 56 6.19 -8.04 2.93
CA ASP A 56 6.84 -6.75 2.69
C ASP A 56 7.72 -6.78 1.42
N ILE A 57 8.04 -7.95 0.86
CA ILE A 57 8.70 -8.11 -0.45
C ILE A 57 7.65 -8.22 -1.57
N GLY A 58 6.66 -9.12 -1.43
CA GLY A 58 5.69 -9.39 -2.50
C GLY A 58 4.81 -8.18 -2.84
N TRP A 59 4.38 -7.43 -1.83
CA TRP A 59 3.50 -6.27 -2.03
C TRP A 59 4.09 -5.20 -2.96
N PRO A 60 5.28 -4.61 -2.69
CA PRO A 60 5.84 -3.56 -3.55
C PRO A 60 6.29 -4.08 -4.92
N TRP A 61 6.80 -5.31 -5.02
CA TRP A 61 7.13 -5.91 -6.31
C TRP A 61 5.87 -6.21 -7.14
N GLY A 62 4.74 -6.49 -6.49
CA GLY A 62 3.47 -6.59 -7.18
C GLY A 62 3.00 -5.26 -7.78
N LEU A 63 3.31 -4.11 -7.16
CA LEU A 63 3.07 -2.80 -7.78
C LEU A 63 3.92 -2.58 -9.04
N VAL A 64 5.19 -3.03 -9.02
CA VAL A 64 6.05 -3.02 -10.21
C VAL A 64 5.43 -3.88 -11.32
N CYS A 65 4.95 -5.09 -10.99
CA CYS A 65 4.26 -5.94 -11.95
C CYS A 65 3.00 -5.28 -12.52
N ILE A 66 2.18 -4.61 -11.70
CA ILE A 66 1.01 -3.86 -12.19
C ILE A 66 1.44 -2.78 -13.18
N GLY A 67 2.48 -2.01 -12.84
CA GLY A 67 2.99 -0.97 -13.73
C GLY A 67 3.49 -1.53 -15.06
N LEU A 68 4.26 -2.64 -15.04
CA LEU A 68 4.73 -3.31 -16.25
C LEU A 68 3.58 -3.85 -17.10
N VAL A 69 2.63 -4.56 -16.48
CA VAL A 69 1.42 -5.05 -17.16
C VAL A 69 0.67 -3.89 -17.83
N THR A 70 0.54 -2.77 -17.12
CA THR A 70 -0.13 -1.58 -17.65
C THR A 70 0.62 -1.00 -18.85
N LEU A 71 1.95 -0.98 -18.84
CA LEU A 71 2.75 -0.50 -19.98
C LEU A 71 2.60 -1.39 -21.22
N PHE A 72 2.48 -2.70 -21.06
CA PHE A 72 2.41 -3.65 -22.18
C PHE A 72 0.99 -3.86 -22.71
N LEU A 73 -0.03 -3.76 -21.86
CA LEU A 73 -1.41 -4.12 -22.20
C LEU A 73 -2.38 -2.92 -22.12
N GLY A 74 -1.92 -1.73 -21.75
CA GLY A 74 -2.76 -0.53 -21.72
C GLY A 74 -3.14 -0.09 -23.14
N GLU A 75 -4.44 -0.01 -23.42
CA GLU A 75 -4.99 0.34 -24.74
C GLU A 75 -5.35 1.82 -24.90
N GLY A 76 -5.20 2.60 -23.83
CA GLY A 76 -5.50 4.04 -23.80
C GLY A 76 -4.43 4.87 -24.50
N TYR A 77 -4.58 6.19 -24.40
CA TYR A 77 -3.65 7.11 -25.06
C TYR A 77 -2.25 6.97 -24.46
N SER A 78 -1.22 7.01 -25.32
CA SER A 78 0.15 6.63 -24.96
C SER A 78 0.68 7.31 -23.70
N TRP A 79 0.50 8.63 -23.54
CA TRP A 79 1.01 9.34 -22.35
C TRP A 79 0.32 8.90 -21.04
N ARG A 80 -0.94 8.45 -21.09
CA ARG A 80 -1.62 7.88 -19.90
C ARG A 80 -1.01 6.56 -19.53
N VAL A 81 -0.85 5.67 -20.52
CA VAL A 81 -0.29 4.33 -20.34
C VAL A 81 1.13 4.43 -19.78
N TRP A 82 2.01 5.17 -20.47
CA TRP A 82 3.39 5.40 -20.02
C TRP A 82 3.47 6.12 -18.68
N GLY A 83 2.65 7.16 -18.48
CA GLY A 83 2.61 7.93 -17.26
C GLY A 83 2.24 7.07 -16.06
N ILE A 84 1.08 6.42 -16.08
CA ILE A 84 0.60 5.64 -14.94
C ILE A 84 1.45 4.40 -14.67
N GLY A 85 1.92 3.72 -15.73
CA GLY A 85 2.85 2.61 -15.61
C GLY A 85 4.15 3.01 -14.92
N ALA A 86 4.72 4.17 -15.30
CA ALA A 86 5.90 4.72 -14.65
C ALA A 86 5.65 5.07 -13.17
N LEU A 87 4.53 5.70 -12.83
CA LEU A 87 4.19 6.01 -11.43
C LEU A 87 4.14 4.74 -10.56
N TYR A 88 3.49 3.68 -11.03
CA TYR A 88 3.41 2.40 -10.33
C TYR A 88 4.78 1.74 -10.16
N ILE A 89 5.60 1.73 -11.22
CA ILE A 89 6.97 1.20 -11.17
C ILE A 89 7.82 2.00 -10.18
N LEU A 90 7.75 3.33 -10.19
CA LEU A 90 8.54 4.19 -9.29
C LEU A 90 8.19 3.96 -7.82
N MET A 91 6.90 3.93 -7.46
CA MET A 91 6.49 3.66 -6.07
C MET A 91 6.83 2.23 -5.65
N GLY A 92 6.59 1.25 -6.53
CA GLY A 92 6.92 -0.16 -6.28
C GLY A 92 8.42 -0.39 -6.09
N LEU A 93 9.27 0.15 -6.97
CA LEU A 93 10.73 0.00 -6.89
C LEU A 93 11.31 0.67 -5.64
N ARG A 94 10.82 1.87 -5.26
CA ARG A 94 11.29 2.57 -4.06
C ARG A 94 11.17 1.69 -2.82
N MET A 95 10.02 1.05 -2.64
CA MET A 95 9.76 0.15 -1.51
C MET A 95 10.39 -1.23 -1.70
N GLY A 96 10.32 -1.78 -2.91
CA GLY A 96 10.80 -3.12 -3.26
C GLY A 96 12.32 -3.27 -3.12
N ILE A 97 13.08 -2.25 -3.53
CA ILE A 97 14.54 -2.20 -3.31
C ILE A 97 14.84 -2.17 -1.80
N GLY A 98 14.10 -1.37 -1.03
CA GLY A 98 14.22 -1.33 0.43
C GLY A 98 13.92 -2.68 1.09
N ALA A 99 12.89 -3.38 0.63
CA ALA A 99 12.50 -4.70 1.12
C ALA A 99 13.58 -5.76 0.82
N ILE A 100 14.16 -5.76 -0.39
CA ILE A 100 15.29 -6.64 -0.73
C ILE A 100 16.50 -6.34 0.16
N GLN A 101 16.84 -5.07 0.35
CA GLN A 101 17.95 -4.70 1.25
C GLN A 101 17.72 -5.16 2.70
N PHE A 102 16.47 -5.15 3.17
CA PHE A 102 16.12 -5.65 4.49
C PHE A 102 16.22 -7.17 4.57
N TRP A 103 15.81 -7.87 3.51
CA TRP A 103 15.95 -9.31 3.39
C TRP A 103 17.40 -9.76 3.34
N LEU A 104 18.26 -9.11 2.53
CA LEU A 104 19.70 -9.41 2.46
C LEU A 104 20.40 -9.23 3.82
N LYS A 105 19.89 -8.34 4.68
CA LYS A 105 20.41 -8.10 6.03
C LYS A 105 19.82 -9.03 7.10
N GLY A 106 18.99 -10.00 6.72
CA GLY A 106 18.41 -10.95 7.68
C GLY A 106 17.19 -10.42 8.45
N TYR A 107 16.66 -9.23 8.12
CA TYR A 107 15.56 -8.62 8.88
C TYR A 107 14.20 -9.22 8.53
N ILE A 108 13.97 -9.61 7.27
CA ILE A 108 12.70 -10.20 6.81
C ILE A 108 12.55 -11.66 7.26
N GLN A 109 13.66 -12.37 7.40
CA GLN A 109 13.72 -13.73 7.94
C GLN A 109 13.30 -13.78 9.41
N LYS A 110 13.21 -12.61 10.07
CA LYS A 110 12.65 -12.46 11.41
C LYS A 110 11.30 -11.78 11.31
N GLU A 111 10.39 -12.14 12.20
CA GLU A 111 9.08 -11.52 12.21
C GLU A 111 9.17 -10.06 12.66
N LEU A 112 8.75 -9.15 11.76
CA LEU A 112 8.74 -7.71 12.01
C LEU A 112 7.72 -7.36 13.11
N PRO A 113 7.92 -6.27 13.86
CA PRO A 113 7.04 -5.91 14.98
C PRO A 113 5.55 -5.86 14.61
N ARG A 114 5.20 -5.29 13.45
CA ARG A 114 3.81 -5.24 12.96
C ARG A 114 3.15 -6.61 12.83
N TYR A 115 3.89 -7.64 12.43
CA TYR A 115 3.39 -9.00 12.27
C TYR A 115 3.30 -9.75 13.60
N ARG A 116 4.19 -9.46 14.56
CA ARG A 116 4.01 -9.91 15.94
C ARG A 116 2.75 -9.34 16.57
N TYR A 117 2.45 -8.05 16.31
CA TYR A 117 1.18 -7.46 16.74
C TYR A 117 -0.03 -8.12 16.08
N GLN A 118 0.10 -8.55 14.82
CA GLN A 118 -0.95 -9.28 14.13
C GLN A 118 -1.31 -10.60 14.83
N ARG A 119 -0.32 -11.32 15.39
CA ARG A 119 -0.59 -12.52 16.21
C ARG A 119 -1.46 -12.22 17.43
N ILE A 120 -1.21 -11.11 18.12
CA ILE A 120 -2.06 -10.64 19.25
C ILE A 120 -3.49 -10.39 18.77
N ARG A 121 -3.67 -9.84 17.56
CA ARG A 121 -5.01 -9.62 16.98
C ARG A 121 -5.72 -10.92 16.62
N TRP A 122 -4.98 -11.92 16.14
CA TRP A 122 -5.53 -13.24 15.86
C TRP A 122 -5.99 -13.94 17.13
N GLU A 123 -5.18 -13.89 18.19
CA GLU A 123 -5.52 -14.42 19.51
C GLU A 123 -6.80 -13.78 20.06
N ARG A 124 -6.90 -12.44 20.04
CA ARG A 124 -8.12 -11.71 20.43
C ARG A 124 -9.36 -12.06 19.60
N LYS A 125 -9.17 -12.54 18.37
CA LYS A 125 -10.24 -13.00 17.48
C LYS A 125 -10.51 -14.50 17.60
N GLY A 126 -9.87 -15.19 18.54
CA GLY A 126 -10.02 -16.64 18.74
C GLY A 126 -9.50 -17.48 17.57
N LYS A 127 -8.55 -16.97 16.78
CA LYS A 127 -7.92 -17.76 15.71
C LYS A 127 -6.89 -18.71 16.34
N THR A 128 -7.22 -19.99 16.41
CA THR A 128 -6.39 -21.06 17.00
C THR A 128 -5.30 -21.57 16.05
N ASN A 129 -5.60 -21.75 14.77
CA ASN A 129 -4.61 -22.13 13.76
C ASN A 129 -3.87 -20.88 13.22
N ILE A 130 -2.64 -20.67 13.69
CA ILE A 130 -1.80 -19.53 13.32
C ILE A 130 -1.30 -19.66 11.87
N GLN A 131 -0.90 -20.85 11.43
CA GLN A 131 -0.37 -21.05 10.07
C GLN A 131 -1.44 -20.73 9.01
N ALA A 132 -2.68 -21.18 9.23
CA ALA A 132 -3.81 -20.80 8.39
C ALA A 132 -4.09 -19.29 8.44
N ALA A 133 -3.99 -18.67 9.63
CA ALA A 133 -4.15 -17.21 9.75
C ALA A 133 -3.10 -16.44 8.93
N MET A 134 -1.84 -16.87 8.97
CA MET A 134 -0.75 -16.29 8.20
C MET A 134 -0.98 -16.40 6.69
N GLN A 135 -1.32 -17.60 6.20
CA GLN A 135 -1.56 -17.84 4.78
C GLN A 135 -2.73 -17.02 4.26
N ILE A 136 -3.83 -16.92 5.03
CA ILE A 136 -4.98 -16.11 4.64
C ILE A 136 -4.65 -14.62 4.64
N ASP A 137 -3.97 -14.10 5.67
CA ASP A 137 -3.58 -12.69 5.71
C ASP A 137 -2.55 -12.33 4.61
N ALA A 138 -1.72 -13.29 4.17
CA ALA A 138 -0.85 -13.13 3.01
C ALA A 138 -1.62 -13.16 1.68
N LEU A 139 -2.58 -14.07 1.52
CA LEU A 139 -3.47 -14.13 0.36
C LEU A 139 -4.30 -12.85 0.21
N VAL A 140 -4.78 -12.28 1.32
CA VAL A 140 -5.46 -10.97 1.33
C VAL A 140 -4.60 -9.88 0.68
N GLN A 141 -3.30 -9.85 0.97
CA GLN A 141 -2.40 -8.84 0.40
C GLN A 141 -2.09 -9.10 -1.08
N GLY A 142 -2.02 -10.37 -1.49
CA GLY A 142 -1.93 -10.72 -2.92
C GLY A 142 -3.18 -10.32 -3.69
N LEU A 143 -4.36 -10.66 -3.16
CA LEU A 143 -5.63 -10.27 -3.76
C LEU A 143 -5.84 -8.75 -3.78
N ALA A 144 -5.27 -8.00 -2.83
CA ALA A 144 -5.23 -6.53 -2.89
C ALA A 144 -4.55 -6.03 -4.16
N ASN A 145 -3.39 -6.61 -4.51
CA ASN A 145 -2.66 -6.28 -5.72
C ASN A 145 -3.42 -6.69 -6.99
N VAL A 146 -4.11 -7.83 -6.98
CA VAL A 146 -4.93 -8.28 -8.13
C VAL A 146 -6.15 -7.39 -8.35
N SER A 147 -6.74 -6.87 -7.27
CA SER A 147 -8.01 -6.14 -7.30
C SER A 147 -7.81 -4.62 -7.27
N TYR A 148 -8.18 -3.98 -6.17
CA TYR A 148 -8.34 -2.54 -6.10
C TYR A 148 -7.01 -1.76 -6.20
N LEU A 149 -5.86 -2.36 -5.88
CA LEU A 149 -4.58 -1.67 -6.07
C LEU A 149 -4.19 -1.57 -7.55
N ALA A 150 -4.64 -2.50 -8.40
CA ALA A 150 -4.46 -2.41 -9.85
C ALA A 150 -5.48 -1.48 -10.53
N LEU A 151 -6.64 -1.29 -9.90
CA LEU A 151 -7.78 -0.58 -10.48
C LEU A 151 -7.47 0.83 -11.00
N PRO A 152 -6.79 1.75 -10.27
CA PRO A 152 -6.44 3.06 -10.81
C PRO A 152 -5.60 2.97 -12.07
N ALA A 153 -4.62 2.06 -12.12
CA ALA A 153 -3.76 1.87 -13.28
C ALA A 153 -4.57 1.47 -14.51
N PHE A 154 -5.45 0.49 -14.36
CA PHE A 154 -6.26 -0.04 -15.48
C PHE A 154 -7.27 0.99 -15.97
N ILE A 155 -7.95 1.70 -15.06
CA ILE A 155 -8.88 2.78 -15.44
C ILE A 155 -8.16 3.90 -16.19
N ILE A 156 -7.02 4.38 -15.68
CA ILE A 156 -6.29 5.48 -16.33
C ILE A 156 -5.79 5.04 -17.71
N ALA A 157 -5.23 3.83 -17.79
CA ALA A 157 -4.61 3.29 -19.00
C ALA A 157 -5.60 2.79 -20.05
N SER A 158 -6.92 2.83 -19.82
CA SER A 158 -7.92 2.47 -20.83
C SER A 158 -8.53 3.66 -21.56
N ASN A 159 -8.18 4.90 -21.18
CA ASN A 159 -8.79 6.09 -21.76
C ASN A 159 -8.03 6.57 -23.03
N PRO A 160 -8.63 6.49 -24.23
CA PRO A 160 -7.99 6.86 -25.49
C PRO A 160 -8.01 8.37 -25.77
N ASN A 161 -8.68 9.20 -24.96
CA ASN A 161 -8.87 10.62 -25.25
C ASN A 161 -7.54 11.42 -25.19
N PRO A 162 -7.06 12.05 -26.26
CA PRO A 162 -5.75 12.73 -26.23
C PRO A 162 -5.64 13.88 -25.21
N ASN A 163 -6.78 14.47 -24.82
CA ASN A 163 -6.81 15.66 -23.97
C ASN A 163 -6.47 15.35 -22.51
N ILE A 164 -5.68 16.23 -21.88
CA ILE A 164 -5.34 16.14 -20.46
C ILE A 164 -6.40 16.91 -19.64
N SER A 165 -6.97 16.24 -18.65
CA SER A 165 -7.90 16.85 -17.70
C SER A 165 -7.17 17.60 -16.59
N VAL A 166 -7.82 18.63 -16.04
CA VAL A 166 -7.34 19.34 -14.83
C VAL A 166 -7.15 18.37 -13.65
N PHE A 167 -8.00 17.34 -13.53
CA PHE A 167 -7.85 16.30 -12.50
C PHE A 167 -6.55 15.52 -12.64
N GLU A 168 -6.11 15.22 -13.87
CA GLU A 168 -4.87 14.49 -14.12
C GLU A 168 -3.64 15.34 -13.74
N VAL A 169 -3.68 16.64 -14.04
CA VAL A 169 -2.62 17.58 -13.66
C VAL A 169 -2.54 17.72 -12.14
N VAL A 170 -3.65 18.00 -11.48
CA VAL A 170 -3.71 18.16 -10.01
C VAL A 170 -3.29 16.87 -9.32
N GLY A 171 -3.82 15.73 -9.77
CA GLY A 171 -3.47 14.42 -9.23
C GLY A 171 -1.98 14.10 -9.42
N LEU A 172 -1.39 14.38 -10.59
CA LEU A 172 0.04 14.17 -10.81
C LEU A 172 0.91 15.04 -9.90
N LEU A 173 0.57 16.33 -9.74
CA LEU A 173 1.28 17.23 -8.82
C LEU A 173 1.21 16.73 -7.37
N LEU A 174 0.04 16.30 -6.92
CA LEU A 174 -0.15 15.72 -5.59
C LEU A 174 0.64 14.41 -5.42
N TRP A 175 0.67 13.56 -6.45
CA TRP A 175 1.44 12.31 -6.43
C TRP A 175 2.93 12.61 -6.27
N VAL A 176 3.49 13.51 -7.08
CA VAL A 176 4.91 13.88 -7.04
C VAL A 176 5.28 14.50 -5.70
N ALA A 177 4.47 15.45 -5.21
CA ALA A 177 4.68 16.06 -3.90
C ALA A 177 4.67 15.01 -2.78
N SER A 178 3.72 14.06 -2.82
CA SER A 178 3.59 13.00 -1.82
C SER A 178 4.75 12.01 -1.88
N PHE A 179 5.17 11.59 -3.07
CA PHE A 179 6.33 10.72 -3.26
C PHE A 179 7.63 11.35 -2.72
N ILE A 180 7.80 12.66 -2.92
CA ILE A 180 8.93 13.43 -2.36
C ILE A 180 8.82 13.49 -0.83
N LEU A 181 7.65 13.84 -0.28
CA LEU A 181 7.42 13.91 1.17
C LEU A 181 7.70 12.58 1.86
N GLU A 182 7.25 11.48 1.27
CA GLU A 182 7.49 10.14 1.78
C GLU A 182 9.00 9.82 1.80
N SER A 183 9.67 10.08 0.67
CA SER A 183 11.12 9.88 0.54
C SER A 183 11.93 10.70 1.54
N ILE A 184 11.50 11.94 1.82
CA ILE A 184 12.10 12.80 2.84
C ILE A 184 11.86 12.23 4.24
N ALA A 185 10.63 11.80 4.55
CA ALA A 185 10.27 11.24 5.84
C ALA A 185 11.11 10.00 6.18
N ASP A 186 11.28 9.09 5.21
CA ASP A 186 12.09 7.88 5.37
C ASP A 186 13.58 8.21 5.52
N LYS A 187 14.11 9.13 4.71
CA LYS A 187 15.51 9.61 4.84
C LYS A 187 15.77 10.24 6.21
N GLN A 188 14.85 11.07 6.71
CA GLN A 188 14.93 11.66 8.05
C GLN A 188 14.96 10.58 9.13
N LYS A 189 14.10 9.56 9.01
CA LYS A 189 14.05 8.45 9.97
C LYS A 189 15.31 7.61 9.96
N LEU A 190 15.81 7.25 8.78
CA LEU A 190 17.05 6.49 8.63
C LEU A 190 18.25 7.27 9.15
N GLY A 191 18.36 8.56 8.83
CA GLY A 191 19.40 9.44 9.34
C GLY A 191 19.38 9.54 10.86
N PHE A 192 18.19 9.71 11.46
CA PHE A 192 18.01 9.67 12.91
C PHE A 192 18.50 8.35 13.52
N LEU A 193 18.08 7.21 12.97
CA LEU A 193 18.48 5.89 13.48
C LEU A 193 19.99 5.66 13.38
N ARG A 194 20.62 6.09 12.28
CA ARG A 194 22.08 6.01 12.12
C ARG A 194 22.80 6.86 13.16
N ARG A 195 22.37 8.12 13.36
CA ARG A 195 22.95 9.01 14.37
C ARG A 195 22.83 8.44 15.78
N MET A 196 21.65 7.96 16.16
CA MET A 196 21.44 7.33 17.48
C MET A 196 22.34 6.10 17.69
N LYS A 197 22.57 5.31 16.64
CA LYS A 197 23.50 4.18 16.69
C LYS A 197 24.95 4.65 16.92
N THR A 198 25.40 5.68 16.19
CA THR A 198 26.75 6.25 16.35
C THR A 198 26.97 6.84 17.74
N GLU A 199 25.98 7.57 18.28
CA GLU A 199 26.01 8.18 19.60
C GLU A 199 25.73 7.17 20.75
N LYS A 200 25.55 5.88 20.44
CA LYS A 200 25.17 4.81 21.39
C LYS A 200 23.91 5.14 22.21
N LEU A 201 23.02 5.98 21.66
CA LEU A 201 21.74 6.33 22.27
C LEU A 201 20.66 5.33 21.85
N GLN A 202 20.06 4.67 22.83
CA GLN A 202 18.97 3.73 22.59
C GLN A 202 17.60 4.35 22.89
N ASN A 203 16.56 3.81 22.26
CA ASN A 203 15.15 4.09 22.58
C ASN A 203 14.72 5.57 22.51
N LYS A 204 15.41 6.38 21.71
CA LYS A 204 15.06 7.79 21.48
C LYS A 204 13.90 7.92 20.47
N VAL A 205 13.14 9.01 20.60
CA VAL A 205 12.00 9.35 19.73
C VAL A 205 12.49 10.22 18.57
N CYS A 206 12.03 9.91 17.35
CA CYS A 206 12.37 10.70 16.17
C CYS A 206 11.40 11.89 16.08
N GLU A 207 11.90 13.08 16.37
CA GLU A 207 11.14 14.34 16.25
C GLU A 207 11.82 15.32 15.27
N ILE A 208 12.36 14.82 14.16
CA ILE A 208 13.11 15.63 13.17
C ILE A 208 12.24 15.90 11.95
N GLY A 209 12.28 17.14 11.44
CA GLY A 209 11.62 17.53 10.19
C GLY A 209 10.13 17.23 10.18
N LEU A 210 9.68 16.39 9.23
CA LEU A 210 8.27 16.03 9.05
C LEU A 210 7.70 15.30 10.26
N TRP A 211 8.54 14.56 10.99
CA TRP A 211 8.16 13.83 12.21
C TRP A 211 7.78 14.77 13.38
N LYS A 212 7.89 16.09 13.22
CA LYS A 212 7.41 17.08 14.18
C LYS A 212 5.92 17.39 14.05
N TYR A 213 5.34 17.16 12.87
CA TYR A 213 3.96 17.54 12.52
C TYR A 213 3.01 16.35 12.54
N THR A 214 3.53 15.15 12.25
CA THR A 214 2.81 13.88 12.38
C THR A 214 3.78 12.80 12.84
N ARG A 215 3.28 11.79 13.54
CA ARG A 215 4.08 10.66 14.03
C ARG A 215 4.38 9.65 12.94
N HIS A 216 3.64 9.67 11.83
CA HIS A 216 3.87 8.79 10.66
C HIS A 216 3.73 9.58 9.34
N PRO A 217 4.66 10.52 9.05
CA PRO A 217 4.59 11.34 7.85
C PRO A 217 4.70 10.54 6.55
N ASN A 218 5.47 9.44 6.57
CA ASN A 218 5.57 8.53 5.45
C ASN A 218 4.25 7.80 5.16
N TYR A 219 3.54 7.34 6.20
CA TYR A 219 2.22 6.70 6.01
C TYR A 219 1.16 7.68 5.49
N PHE A 220 1.18 8.94 5.94
CA PHE A 220 0.30 9.96 5.39
C PHE A 220 0.61 10.26 3.91
N ALA A 221 1.89 10.34 3.56
CA ALA A 221 2.33 10.57 2.19
C ALA A 221 1.94 9.40 1.27
N GLU A 222 2.16 8.15 1.71
CA GLU A 222 1.71 6.95 0.98
C GLU A 222 0.19 6.96 0.77
N TRP A 223 -0.61 7.30 1.79
CA TRP A 223 -2.06 7.43 1.60
C TRP A 223 -2.41 8.53 0.59
N THR A 224 -1.70 9.66 0.61
CA THR A 224 -1.91 10.75 -0.36
C THR A 224 -1.51 10.33 -1.79
N ILE A 225 -0.48 9.48 -1.96
CA ILE A 225 -0.13 8.88 -3.26
C ILE A 225 -1.33 8.13 -3.84
N TRP A 226 -1.97 7.25 -3.06
CA TRP A 226 -3.15 6.50 -3.53
C TRP A 226 -4.35 7.39 -3.82
N ASN A 227 -4.59 8.42 -3.01
CA ASN A 227 -5.65 9.40 -3.29
C ASN A 227 -5.35 10.21 -4.56
N SER A 228 -4.09 10.48 -4.84
CA SER A 228 -3.67 11.15 -6.08
C SER A 228 -4.00 10.28 -7.29
N LEU A 229 -3.75 8.96 -7.23
CA LEU A 229 -4.12 8.02 -8.28
C LEU A 229 -5.64 7.98 -8.51
N ILE A 230 -6.44 8.03 -7.44
CA ILE A 230 -7.90 8.12 -7.54
C ILE A 230 -8.31 9.40 -8.28
N ILE A 231 -7.70 10.55 -7.96
CA ILE A 231 -7.99 11.82 -8.63
C ILE A 231 -7.64 11.76 -10.13
N ILE A 232 -6.45 11.22 -10.48
CA ILE A 232 -6.04 11.03 -11.88
C ILE A 232 -7.03 10.10 -12.62
N SER A 233 -7.61 9.11 -11.93
CA SER A 233 -8.57 8.16 -12.52
C SER A 233 -9.92 8.77 -12.86
N ILE A 234 -10.30 9.93 -12.30
CA ILE A 234 -11.63 10.54 -12.46
C ILE A 234 -12.06 10.69 -13.94
N PRO A 235 -11.33 11.40 -14.81
CA PRO A 235 -11.76 11.58 -16.21
C PRO A 235 -11.88 10.26 -16.97
N SER A 236 -11.01 9.29 -16.69
CA SER A 236 -11.07 7.97 -17.33
C SER A 236 -12.23 7.13 -16.82
N TRP A 237 -12.53 7.18 -15.52
CA TRP A 237 -13.73 6.55 -14.96
C TRP A 237 -15.01 7.16 -15.54
N LEU A 238 -15.07 8.49 -15.70
CA LEU A 238 -16.21 9.15 -16.35
C LEU A 238 -16.36 8.70 -17.82
N ALA A 239 -15.26 8.53 -18.55
CA ALA A 239 -15.28 8.06 -19.94
C ALA A 239 -15.82 6.63 -20.09
N LEU A 240 -15.65 5.76 -19.08
CA LEU A 240 -16.21 4.40 -19.09
C LEU A 240 -17.74 4.36 -19.03
N ARG A 241 -18.41 5.49 -18.78
CA ARG A 241 -19.87 5.55 -18.68
C ARG A 241 -20.58 5.12 -19.96
N SER A 242 -19.96 5.37 -21.12
CA SER A 242 -20.53 5.01 -22.42
C SER A 242 -20.20 3.58 -22.86
N SER A 243 -19.15 2.97 -22.30
CA SER A 243 -18.67 1.63 -22.69
C SER A 243 -19.11 0.53 -21.71
N GLU A 244 -19.44 0.87 -20.48
CA GLU A 244 -19.77 -0.10 -19.43
C GLU A 244 -21.21 0.06 -18.92
N SER A 245 -21.79 -1.04 -18.42
CA SER A 245 -23.13 -0.99 -17.80
C SER A 245 -23.15 -0.04 -16.60
N LEU A 246 -24.31 0.58 -16.33
CA LEU A 246 -24.48 1.48 -15.19
C LEU A 246 -24.06 0.85 -13.86
N ILE A 247 -24.35 -0.44 -13.66
CA ILE A 247 -23.98 -1.18 -12.44
C ILE A 247 -22.46 -1.27 -12.32
N ILE A 248 -21.75 -1.73 -13.36
CA ILE A 248 -20.29 -1.83 -13.36
C ILE A 248 -19.65 -0.45 -13.17
N TRP A 249 -20.13 0.57 -13.88
CA TRP A 249 -19.62 1.93 -13.75
C TRP A 249 -19.72 2.47 -12.32
N VAL A 250 -20.85 2.26 -11.62
CA VAL A 250 -21.01 2.63 -10.21
C VAL A 250 -20.06 1.81 -9.32
N LEU A 251 -19.95 0.50 -9.55
CA LEU A 251 -19.07 -0.37 -8.77
C LEU A 251 -17.60 0.01 -8.91
N LEU A 252 -17.14 0.41 -10.11
CA LEU A 252 -15.78 0.92 -10.32
C LEU A 252 -15.53 2.20 -9.53
N GLY A 253 -16.49 3.13 -9.51
CA GLY A 253 -16.39 4.36 -8.71
C GLY A 253 -16.32 4.07 -7.21
N LEU A 254 -17.17 3.17 -6.71
CA LEU A 254 -17.13 2.71 -5.32
C LEU A 254 -15.81 1.99 -4.99
N ALA A 255 -15.29 1.19 -5.92
CA ALA A 255 -14.02 0.50 -5.75
C ALA A 255 -12.82 1.46 -5.72
N LEU A 256 -12.84 2.56 -6.48
CA LEU A 256 -11.85 3.63 -6.36
C LEU A 256 -11.86 4.27 -4.97
N LEU A 257 -13.03 4.58 -4.42
CA LEU A 257 -13.14 5.10 -3.04
C LEU A 257 -12.67 4.06 -2.01
N PHE A 258 -12.97 2.78 -2.27
CA PHE A 258 -12.51 1.67 -1.44
C PHE A 258 -10.99 1.59 -1.35
N VAL A 259 -10.24 1.94 -2.40
CA VAL A 259 -8.77 2.06 -2.35
C VAL A 259 -8.33 2.99 -1.22
N SER A 260 -8.88 4.21 -1.14
CA SER A 260 -8.49 5.19 -0.11
C SER A 260 -8.81 4.68 1.30
N ILE A 261 -10.00 4.09 1.48
CA ILE A 261 -10.45 3.54 2.77
C ILE A 261 -9.52 2.39 3.20
N MET A 262 -9.21 1.48 2.29
CA MET A 262 -8.37 0.32 2.59
C MET A 262 -6.91 0.70 2.84
N MET A 263 -6.37 1.66 2.09
CA MET A 263 -5.03 2.17 2.34
C MET A 263 -4.95 2.87 3.69
N TYR A 264 -5.92 3.71 4.04
CA TYR A 264 -5.99 4.31 5.38
C TYR A 264 -6.05 3.23 6.48
N ASN A 265 -6.95 2.25 6.33
CA ASN A 265 -7.09 1.16 7.28
C ASN A 265 -5.79 0.35 7.44
N THR A 266 -5.09 0.10 6.33
CA THR A 266 -3.82 -0.63 6.33
C THR A 266 -2.72 0.16 7.04
N LEU A 267 -2.57 1.43 6.67
CA LEU A 267 -1.54 2.34 7.16
C LEU A 267 -1.77 2.83 8.59
N VAL A 268 -2.99 2.73 9.12
CA VAL A 268 -3.30 3.13 10.50
C VAL A 268 -3.50 1.92 11.41
N TYR A 269 -4.38 0.98 11.03
CA TYR A 269 -4.89 -0.04 11.96
C TYR A 269 -4.31 -1.44 11.74
N LEU A 270 -4.03 -1.83 10.48
CA LEU A 270 -3.61 -3.21 10.20
C LEU A 270 -2.10 -3.42 10.36
N THR A 271 -1.29 -2.73 9.56
CA THR A 271 0.16 -2.95 9.50
C THR A 271 0.98 -1.70 9.80
N GLY A 272 0.34 -0.52 9.80
CA GLY A 272 1.02 0.76 9.99
C GLY A 272 1.05 1.29 11.42
N ALA A 273 0.41 2.43 11.66
CA ALA A 273 0.63 3.27 12.84
C ALA A 273 0.40 2.54 14.17
N ILE A 274 -0.80 2.01 14.43
CA ILE A 274 -1.16 1.38 15.72
C ILE A 274 -0.22 0.21 16.08
N PRO A 275 0.03 -0.77 15.19
CA PRO A 275 1.01 -1.82 15.44
C PRO A 275 2.42 -1.28 15.77
N SER A 276 2.85 -0.24 15.07
CA SER A 276 4.18 0.38 15.24
C SER A 276 4.29 1.15 16.57
N GLU A 277 3.24 1.89 16.94
CA GLU A 277 3.18 2.65 18.20
C GLU A 277 3.07 1.75 19.42
N TYR A 278 2.40 0.60 19.31
CA TYR A 278 2.27 -0.37 20.40
C TYR A 278 3.64 -0.76 21.00
N TYR A 279 4.61 -1.11 20.15
CA TYR A 279 5.97 -1.43 20.62
C TYR A 279 6.79 -0.18 20.94
N SER A 280 6.51 0.95 20.30
CA SER A 280 7.21 2.21 20.60
C SER A 280 6.88 2.69 22.03
N LEU A 281 5.64 2.55 22.47
CA LEU A 281 5.21 2.86 23.84
C LEU A 281 5.89 2.00 24.90
N GLN A 282 6.18 0.74 24.60
CA GLN A 282 6.86 -0.18 25.52
C GLN A 282 8.37 0.08 25.59
N LYS A 283 9.00 0.40 24.44
CA LYS A 283 10.45 0.51 24.34
C LYS A 283 10.99 1.89 24.69
N ARG A 284 10.20 2.95 24.48
CA ARG A 284 10.69 4.34 24.50
C ARG A 284 10.01 5.14 25.62
N PRO A 285 10.73 5.49 26.70
CA PRO A 285 10.15 6.20 27.85
C PRO A 285 9.45 7.51 27.48
N ASN A 286 10.04 8.27 26.55
CA ASN A 286 9.52 9.58 26.13
C ASN A 286 8.43 9.51 25.05
N TYR A 287 8.00 8.31 24.62
CA TYR A 287 7.02 8.22 23.54
C TYR A 287 5.62 8.65 23.98
N LYS A 288 5.23 8.37 25.23
CA LYS A 288 3.93 8.79 25.77
C LYS A 288 3.76 10.32 25.86
N SER A 289 4.85 11.07 26.06
CA SER A 289 4.81 12.53 26.00
C SER A 289 4.78 13.04 24.56
N TYR A 290 5.46 12.35 23.64
CA TYR A 290 5.39 12.64 22.20
C TYR A 290 3.98 12.46 21.62
N THR A 291 3.27 11.37 21.96
CA THR A 291 1.90 11.11 21.46
C THR A 291 0.88 12.16 21.90
N LYS A 292 1.17 12.88 23.00
CA LYS A 292 0.34 13.98 23.52
C LYS A 292 0.51 15.29 22.74
N ARG A 293 1.64 15.48 22.05
CA ARG A 293 2.01 16.74 21.39
C ARG A 293 1.92 16.71 19.87
N VAL A 294 2.06 15.53 19.26
CA VAL A 294 2.15 15.37 17.80
C VAL A 294 1.06 14.45 17.31
N ASN A 295 0.33 14.84 16.26
CA ASN A 295 -0.76 14.05 15.69
C ASN A 295 -0.29 12.71 15.14
N MET A 296 -1.13 11.67 15.20
CA MET A 296 -0.73 10.33 14.75
C MET A 296 -0.50 10.26 13.25
N PHE A 297 -1.49 10.67 12.46
CA PHE A 297 -1.54 10.42 11.02
C PHE A 297 -1.59 11.72 10.22
N PHE A 298 -2.67 12.50 10.38
CA PHE A 298 -2.81 13.80 9.71
C PHE A 298 -1.80 14.81 10.26
N PRO A 299 -0.95 15.43 9.41
CA PRO A 299 -0.05 16.50 9.82
C PRO A 299 -0.81 17.65 10.48
N GLY A 300 -0.27 18.17 11.58
CA GLY A 300 -0.83 19.33 12.24
C GLY A 300 0.18 20.04 13.14
N PHE A 301 -0.20 21.22 13.61
CA PHE A 301 0.59 21.94 14.60
C PHE A 301 0.68 21.15 15.90
N ARG A 302 1.77 21.38 16.64
CA ARG A 302 1.97 20.71 17.93
C ARG A 302 0.96 21.22 18.93
N ASN A 303 0.27 20.30 19.59
CA ASN A 303 -0.55 20.64 20.74
C ASN A 303 0.39 21.13 21.85
N ARG A 304 0.28 22.41 22.20
CA ARG A 304 0.93 22.97 23.38
C ARG A 304 0.25 22.33 24.59
N LYS A 305 1.03 21.57 25.35
CA LYS A 305 0.68 21.19 26.72
C LYS A 305 1.45 22.11 27.65
#